data_AF-A0AAP0D0J9-F1
#
_entry.id   AF-A0AAP0D0J9-F1
#
_cell.length_a   1.000
_cell.length_b   1.000
_cell.length_c   1.000
_cell.angle_alpha   90.00
_cell.angle_beta   90.00
_cell.angle_gamma   90.00
#
_symmetry.space_group_name_H-M   'P 1'
#
loop_
_entity.id
_entity.type
_entity.pdbx_description
1 polymer ?
#
loop_
_entity_poly.entity_id
_entity_poly.type
_entity_poly.pdbx_seq_one_letter_code
_entity_poly.pdbx_strand_id
1 'polypeptide(L)'
;MFRVFRSTGKLLLAFLIGSAAALMGRHIGGAVNYVAIAEALQISPSVLAAGLAADNVICAVYFTTLFALAAKIPAESSASTTDVEEEVKSESGSKLPLLQSATALAVSFAICKIGSFVTKYFAIQGGILPAVTAIVVVLATAFPKQFTHLAPAGEVMALILMQVFFTVVGASGNLWNVISTAPSIFLFALVQLAVHLAVILGIGKVFGFELRLLLLASNANVGGPTTACGMATAKGWSSLVVPAILAGIFGISIATCSGLRDNFWC
;
A
#
# COMPACT_ATOMS: atom_id res chain seq x y z
N MET A 1 46.88 1.23 1.17
CA MET A 1 45.84 0.18 1.08
C MET A 1 44.78 0.29 2.19
N PHE A 2 45.14 0.35 3.48
CA PHE A 2 44.21 0.47 4.61
C PHE A 2 43.28 1.71 4.58
N ARG A 3 43.77 2.85 4.10
CA ARG A 3 42.98 4.10 3.95
C ARG A 3 41.93 4.02 2.83
N VAL A 4 42.21 3.29 1.75
CA VAL A 4 41.26 3.07 0.65
C VAL A 4 40.16 2.14 1.13
N PHE A 5 40.49 1.01 1.76
CA PHE A 5 39.49 0.09 2.31
C PHE A 5 38.58 0.75 3.38
N ARG A 6 39.14 1.64 4.22
CA ARG A 6 38.39 2.43 5.20
C ARG A 6 37.52 3.51 4.55
N SER A 7 37.94 4.08 3.42
CA SER A 7 37.16 5.08 2.66
C SER A 7 36.04 4.43 1.86
N THR A 8 36.35 3.36 1.13
CA THR A 8 35.39 2.54 0.38
C THR A 8 34.38 1.88 1.33
N GLY A 9 34.80 1.44 2.51
CA GLY A 9 33.91 0.90 3.54
C GLY A 9 32.95 1.95 4.12
N LYS A 10 33.40 3.20 4.32
CA LYS A 10 32.52 4.30 4.74
C LYS A 10 31.55 4.72 3.64
N LEU A 11 31.99 4.72 2.39
CA LEU A 11 31.14 5.03 1.23
C LEU A 11 30.07 3.94 1.02
N LEU A 12 30.47 2.67 1.16
CA LEU A 12 29.57 1.52 1.10
C LEU A 12 28.58 1.54 2.28
N LEU A 13 29.03 1.89 3.48
CA LEU A 13 28.17 2.00 4.65
C LEU A 13 27.17 3.15 4.49
N ALA A 14 27.60 4.32 4.01
CA ALA A 14 26.72 5.45 3.74
C ALA A 14 25.68 5.11 2.65
N PHE A 15 26.11 4.40 1.61
CA PHE A 15 25.23 3.89 0.55
C PHE A 15 24.18 2.91 1.10
N LEU A 16 24.60 1.93 1.91
CA LEU A 16 23.70 0.97 2.54
C LEU A 16 22.72 1.65 3.51
N ILE A 17 23.19 2.60 4.31
CA ILE A 17 22.35 3.40 5.22
C ILE A 17 21.34 4.22 4.42
N GLY A 18 21.75 4.82 3.30
CA GLY A 18 20.85 5.61 2.46
C GLY A 18 19.77 4.76 1.80
N SER A 19 20.13 3.60 1.23
CA SER A 19 19.16 2.65 0.68
C SER A 19 18.23 2.08 1.75
N ALA A 20 18.74 1.83 2.96
CA ALA A 20 17.95 1.40 4.10
C ALA A 20 16.95 2.46 4.55
N ALA A 21 17.37 3.73 4.65
CA ALA A 21 16.48 4.84 4.99
C ALA A 21 15.37 5.04 3.94
N ALA A 22 15.71 4.95 2.65
CA ALA A 22 14.74 5.02 1.58
C ALA A 22 13.72 3.87 1.69
N LEU A 23 14.17 2.62 1.87
CA LEU A 23 13.29 1.45 2.04
C LEU A 23 12.42 1.53 3.29
N MET A 24 12.93 2.03 4.41
CA MET A 24 12.10 2.30 5.57
C MET A 24 11.00 3.32 5.25
N GLY A 25 11.36 4.38 4.54
CA GLY A 25 10.37 5.35 4.04
C GLY A 25 9.36 4.76 3.06
N ARG A 26 9.77 3.81 2.22
CA ARG A 26 8.89 3.04 1.32
C ARG A 26 7.77 2.35 2.09
N HIS A 27 8.11 1.64 3.16
CA HIS A 27 7.18 0.85 3.96
C HIS A 27 6.36 1.68 4.96
N ILE A 28 6.60 2.99 5.05
CA ILE A 28 5.86 3.90 5.92
C ILE A 28 4.99 4.86 5.09
N GLY A 29 5.46 5.32 3.91
CA GLY A 29 4.80 6.31 3.07
C GLY A 29 4.69 5.97 1.57
N GLY A 30 4.96 4.71 1.20
CA GLY A 30 4.83 4.23 -0.18
C GLY A 30 5.96 4.65 -1.12
N ALA A 31 5.74 4.46 -2.43
CA ALA A 31 6.78 4.62 -3.46
C ALA A 31 7.24 6.07 -3.58
N VAL A 32 6.32 7.01 -3.35
CA VAL A 32 6.60 8.44 -3.38
C VAL A 32 7.58 8.84 -2.27
N ASN A 33 7.42 8.28 -1.07
CA ASN A 33 8.32 8.55 0.05
C ASN A 33 9.71 7.93 -0.17
N TYR A 34 9.77 6.73 -0.77
CA TYR A 34 11.03 6.10 -1.19
C TYR A 34 11.79 6.97 -2.19
N VAL A 35 11.12 7.46 -3.23
CA VAL A 35 11.73 8.34 -4.25
C VAL A 35 12.18 9.65 -3.62
N ALA A 36 11.36 10.28 -2.78
CA ALA A 36 11.71 11.53 -2.11
C ALA A 36 12.96 11.40 -1.22
N ILE A 37 13.04 10.34 -0.40
CA ILE A 37 14.21 10.10 0.46
C ILE A 37 15.43 9.75 -0.39
N ALA A 38 15.26 8.98 -1.46
CA ALA A 38 16.35 8.65 -2.36
C ALA A 38 16.92 9.88 -3.08
N GLU A 39 16.06 10.82 -3.49
CA GLU A 39 16.48 12.13 -4.04
C GLU A 39 17.21 12.97 -2.97
N ALA A 40 16.67 13.05 -1.76
CA ALA A 40 17.29 13.78 -0.65
C ALA A 40 18.68 13.23 -0.29
N LEU A 41 18.84 11.91 -0.34
CA LEU A 41 20.10 11.21 -0.06
C LEU A 41 21.00 11.06 -1.30
N GLN A 42 20.63 11.65 -2.43
CA GLN A 42 21.39 11.61 -3.70
C GLN A 42 21.72 10.18 -4.14
N ILE A 43 20.80 9.23 -3.93
CA ILE A 43 20.91 7.84 -4.39
C ILE A 43 20.83 7.83 -5.91
N SER A 44 21.72 7.08 -6.57
CA SER A 44 21.73 7.02 -8.03
C SER A 44 20.41 6.41 -8.58
N PRO A 45 19.91 6.86 -9.73
CA PRO A 45 18.68 6.33 -10.33
C PRO A 45 18.73 4.81 -10.60
N SER A 46 19.92 4.27 -10.90
CA SER A 46 20.12 2.83 -11.09
C SER A 46 19.88 2.03 -9.80
N VAL A 47 20.30 2.58 -8.66
CA VAL A 47 20.12 1.95 -7.33
C VAL A 47 18.70 2.16 -6.84
N LEU A 48 18.11 3.33 -7.08
CA LEU A 48 16.69 3.59 -6.86
C LEU A 48 15.84 2.52 -7.56
N ALA A 49 16.07 2.31 -8.86
CA ALA A 49 15.35 1.34 -9.67
C ALA A 49 15.60 -0.11 -9.22
N ALA A 50 16.85 -0.47 -8.91
CA ALA A 50 17.19 -1.79 -8.38
C ALA A 50 16.52 -2.05 -7.02
N GLY A 51 16.48 -1.05 -6.14
CA GLY A 51 15.80 -1.13 -4.86
C GLY A 51 14.28 -1.28 -5.00
N LEU A 52 13.64 -0.60 -5.96
CA LEU A 52 12.22 -0.81 -6.28
C LEU A 52 11.94 -2.21 -6.83
N ALA A 53 12.81 -2.72 -7.69
CA ALA A 53 12.69 -4.09 -8.20
C ALA A 53 12.83 -5.12 -7.07
N ALA A 54 13.79 -4.91 -6.14
CA ALA A 54 13.97 -5.74 -4.96
C ALA A 54 12.77 -5.68 -4.01
N ASP A 55 12.26 -4.47 -3.75
CA ASP A 55 11.09 -4.22 -2.94
C ASP A 55 9.84 -4.94 -3.49
N ASN A 56 9.61 -4.92 -4.80
CA ASN A 56 8.47 -5.62 -5.40
C ASN A 56 8.54 -7.14 -5.21
N VAL A 57 9.74 -7.74 -5.36
CA VAL A 57 9.94 -9.18 -5.09
C VAL A 57 9.72 -9.49 -3.61
N ILE A 58 10.25 -8.66 -2.71
CA ILE A 58 10.09 -8.84 -1.27
C ILE A 58 8.63 -8.68 -0.86
N CYS A 59 7.92 -7.69 -1.39
CA CYS A 59 6.49 -7.49 -1.16
C CYS A 59 5.67 -8.70 -1.64
N ALA A 60 6.02 -9.31 -2.78
CA ALA A 60 5.37 -10.52 -3.25
C ALA A 60 5.54 -11.70 -2.27
N VAL A 61 6.77 -11.92 -1.77
CA VAL A 61 7.04 -12.93 -0.73
C VAL A 61 6.31 -12.60 0.57
N TYR A 62 6.28 -11.32 0.95
CA TYR A 62 5.64 -10.83 2.15
C TYR A 62 4.13 -11.06 2.13
N PHE A 63 3.44 -10.63 1.06
CA PHE A 63 2.00 -10.83 0.91
C PHE A 63 1.66 -12.31 0.84
N THR A 64 2.44 -13.12 0.10
CA THR A 64 2.28 -14.58 0.11
C THR A 64 2.35 -15.15 1.53
N THR A 65 3.29 -14.67 2.34
CA THR A 65 3.43 -15.08 3.75
C THR A 65 2.22 -14.64 4.59
N LEU A 66 1.74 -13.40 4.44
CA LEU A 66 0.53 -12.93 5.14
C LEU A 66 -0.70 -13.77 4.79
N PHE A 67 -0.90 -14.09 3.51
CA PHE A 67 -1.99 -14.95 3.04
C PHE A 67 -1.86 -16.38 3.57
N ALA A 68 -0.64 -16.92 3.63
CA ALA A 68 -0.36 -18.23 4.22
C ALA A 68 -0.66 -18.26 5.73
N LEU A 69 -0.27 -17.21 6.47
CA LEU A 69 -0.60 -17.08 7.90
C LEU A 69 -2.10 -16.93 8.13
N ALA A 70 -2.79 -16.25 7.22
CA ALA A 70 -4.23 -16.08 7.26
C ALA A 70 -5.00 -17.32 6.77
N ALA A 71 -4.35 -18.35 6.22
CA ALA A 71 -4.99 -19.51 5.57
C ALA A 71 -5.98 -20.24 6.47
N LYS A 72 -5.67 -20.35 7.77
CA LYS A 72 -6.50 -21.07 8.75
C LYS A 72 -7.56 -20.19 9.44
N ILE A 73 -7.60 -18.90 9.12
CA ILE A 73 -8.59 -17.98 9.68
C ILE A 73 -9.84 -18.06 8.79
N PRO A 74 -11.01 -18.41 9.34
CA PRO A 74 -12.23 -18.50 8.56
C PRO A 74 -12.67 -17.11 8.06
N ALA A 75 -13.47 -17.11 6.99
CA ALA A 75 -14.24 -15.94 6.60
C ALA A 75 -15.25 -15.58 7.71
N GLU A 76 -15.71 -14.33 7.77
CA GLU A 76 -16.77 -13.97 8.70
C GLU A 76 -18.05 -14.74 8.32
N SER A 77 -18.66 -15.43 9.30
CA SER A 77 -19.98 -16.02 9.07
C SER A 77 -20.97 -14.87 8.86
N SER A 78 -21.65 -14.83 7.73
CA SER A 78 -22.69 -13.84 7.43
C SER A 78 -23.86 -13.98 8.41
N ALA A 79 -23.73 -13.35 9.57
CA ALA A 79 -24.81 -13.16 10.53
C ALA A 79 -25.26 -11.69 10.47
N SER A 80 -26.40 -11.51 9.79
CA SER A 80 -27.26 -10.32 9.77
C SER A 80 -26.65 -9.00 9.26
N THR A 81 -26.51 -8.90 7.95
CA THR A 81 -27.18 -7.82 7.21
C THR A 81 -27.96 -8.46 6.08
N THR A 82 -29.29 -8.47 6.21
CA THR A 82 -30.20 -8.54 5.07
C THR A 82 -29.66 -7.62 3.96
N ASP A 83 -29.55 -8.15 2.74
CA ASP A 83 -29.30 -7.44 1.46
C ASP A 83 -27.91 -7.46 0.76
N VAL A 84 -27.00 -8.42 0.98
CA VAL A 84 -25.83 -8.55 0.05
C VAL A 84 -25.39 -9.97 -0.33
N GLU A 85 -26.10 -11.02 0.08
CA GLU A 85 -25.72 -12.40 -0.26
C GLU A 85 -26.89 -13.24 -0.79
N GLU A 86 -27.61 -12.73 -1.80
CA GLU A 86 -28.26 -13.55 -2.83
C GLU A 86 -28.35 -12.77 -4.15
N GLU A 87 -27.31 -12.84 -4.99
CA GLU A 87 -27.42 -13.08 -6.44
C GLU A 87 -26.03 -13.10 -7.10
N VAL A 88 -25.28 -14.18 -6.84
CA VAL A 88 -24.39 -14.77 -7.88
C VAL A 88 -25.13 -15.94 -8.53
N LYS A 89 -26.46 -15.86 -8.58
CA LYS A 89 -27.28 -16.71 -9.44
C LYS A 89 -27.47 -15.93 -10.72
N SER A 90 -26.97 -16.51 -11.79
CA SER A 90 -27.21 -16.12 -13.17
C SER A 90 -28.72 -16.06 -13.43
N GLU A 91 -29.36 -14.92 -13.18
CA GLU A 91 -30.49 -14.46 -13.98
C GLU A 91 -29.98 -13.57 -15.11
N SER A 92 -30.29 -14.03 -16.31
CA SER A 92 -30.14 -13.39 -17.59
C SER A 92 -30.40 -11.86 -17.55
N GLY A 93 -29.38 -11.06 -17.87
CA GLY A 93 -29.61 -9.91 -18.75
C GLY A 93 -29.54 -8.48 -18.19
N SER A 94 -29.00 -8.20 -17.01
CA SER A 94 -28.58 -6.82 -16.71
C SER A 94 -27.09 -6.67 -16.98
N LYS A 95 -26.75 -6.00 -18.08
CA LYS A 95 -25.40 -5.49 -18.29
C LYS A 95 -25.03 -4.75 -17.01
N LEU A 96 -23.89 -5.06 -16.36
CA LEU A 96 -23.19 -4.07 -15.53
C LEU A 96 -23.35 -2.76 -16.31
N PRO A 97 -24.06 -1.74 -15.81
CA PRO A 97 -24.36 -0.61 -16.66
C PRO A 97 -23.00 -0.01 -17.00
N LEU A 98 -22.52 -0.25 -18.21
CA LEU A 98 -21.18 0.15 -18.64
C LEU A 98 -21.00 1.65 -18.38
N LEU A 99 -22.12 2.37 -18.50
CA LEU A 99 -22.27 3.76 -18.13
C LEU A 99 -22.00 4.04 -16.64
N GLN A 100 -22.55 3.26 -15.70
CA GLN A 100 -22.28 3.43 -14.26
C GLN A 100 -20.83 3.11 -13.90
N SER A 101 -20.24 2.04 -14.44
CA SER A 101 -18.82 1.73 -14.23
C SER A 101 -17.91 2.82 -14.83
N ALA A 102 -18.22 3.30 -16.04
CA ALA A 102 -17.51 4.42 -16.66
C ALA A 102 -17.69 5.73 -15.85
N THR A 103 -18.88 5.97 -15.30
CA THR A 103 -19.16 7.14 -14.46
C THR A 103 -18.39 7.07 -13.14
N ALA A 104 -18.37 5.91 -12.47
CA ALA A 104 -17.60 5.70 -11.25
C ALA A 104 -16.10 5.93 -11.49
N LEU A 105 -15.58 5.45 -12.62
CA LEU A 105 -14.19 5.66 -13.02
C LEU A 105 -13.91 7.14 -13.36
N ALA A 106 -14.79 7.79 -14.11
CA ALA A 106 -14.68 9.21 -14.45
C ALA A 106 -14.71 10.11 -13.21
N VAL A 107 -15.61 9.84 -12.26
CA VAL A 107 -15.67 10.52 -10.96
C VAL A 107 -14.37 10.31 -10.19
N SER A 108 -13.85 9.08 -10.14
CA SER A 108 -12.57 8.77 -9.49
C SER A 108 -11.41 9.56 -10.11
N PHE A 109 -11.30 9.60 -11.44
CA PHE A 109 -10.27 10.39 -12.13
C PHE A 109 -10.43 11.90 -11.90
N ALA A 110 -11.66 12.42 -11.89
CA ALA A 110 -11.93 13.83 -11.62
C ALA A 110 -11.49 14.20 -10.20
N ILE A 111 -11.83 13.38 -9.20
CA ILE A 111 -11.40 13.56 -7.81
C ILE A 111 -9.87 13.52 -7.70
N CYS A 112 -9.21 12.53 -8.31
CA CYS A 112 -7.74 12.44 -8.33
C CYS A 112 -7.10 13.67 -9.00
N LYS A 113 -7.69 14.19 -10.08
CA LYS A 113 -7.21 15.39 -10.77
C LYS A 113 -7.35 16.64 -9.93
N ILE A 114 -8.50 16.81 -9.25
CA ILE A 114 -8.75 17.92 -8.32
C ILE A 114 -7.79 17.82 -7.14
N GLY A 115 -7.65 16.65 -6.53
CA GLY A 115 -6.70 16.41 -5.43
C GLY A 115 -5.27 16.77 -5.84
N SER A 116 -4.83 16.32 -7.02
CA SER A 116 -3.52 16.68 -7.57
C SER A 116 -3.36 18.19 -7.81
N PHE A 117 -4.42 18.87 -8.25
CA PHE A 117 -4.40 20.31 -8.49
C PHE A 117 -4.30 21.08 -7.18
N VAL A 118 -5.10 20.72 -6.18
CA VAL A 118 -5.08 21.29 -4.83
C VAL A 118 -3.71 21.11 -4.20
N THR A 119 -3.15 19.89 -4.22
CA THR A 119 -1.84 19.64 -3.58
C THR A 119 -0.70 20.37 -4.27
N LYS A 120 -0.76 20.53 -5.60
CA LYS A 120 0.21 21.34 -6.34
C LYS A 120 0.07 22.83 -6.04
N TYR A 121 -1.16 23.34 -5.95
CA TYR A 121 -1.42 24.74 -5.64
C TYR A 121 -0.92 25.12 -4.24
N PHE A 122 -1.11 24.24 -3.26
CA PHE A 122 -0.60 24.42 -1.90
C PHE A 122 0.84 23.94 -1.69
N ALA A 123 1.54 23.50 -2.75
CA ALA A 123 2.90 22.96 -2.70
C ALA A 123 3.14 21.86 -1.64
N ILE A 124 2.11 21.05 -1.35
CA ILE A 124 2.19 19.97 -0.36
C ILE A 124 2.76 18.72 -1.03
N GLN A 125 4.08 18.53 -0.92
CA GLN A 125 4.76 17.35 -1.45
C GLN A 125 4.23 16.08 -0.75
N GLY A 126 3.83 15.06 -1.51
CA GLY A 126 3.24 13.83 -0.97
C GLY A 126 1.80 13.94 -0.44
N GLY A 127 1.18 15.13 -0.44
CA GLY A 127 -0.16 15.35 0.14
C GLY A 127 -1.34 14.80 -0.68
N ILE A 128 -1.08 14.18 -1.84
CA ILE A 128 -2.13 13.77 -2.79
C ILE A 128 -3.10 12.74 -2.22
N LEU A 129 -2.61 11.74 -1.49
CA LEU A 129 -3.45 10.70 -0.90
C LEU A 129 -4.39 11.27 0.18
N PRO A 130 -3.90 12.02 1.20
CA PRO A 130 -4.77 12.70 2.16
C PRO A 130 -5.77 13.65 1.50
N ALA A 131 -5.34 14.43 0.50
CA ALA A 131 -6.21 15.38 -0.18
C ALA A 131 -7.34 14.69 -0.95
N VAL A 132 -7.03 13.64 -1.71
CA VAL A 132 -8.03 12.82 -2.41
C VAL A 132 -9.00 12.19 -1.41
N THR A 133 -8.51 11.61 -0.32
CA THR A 133 -9.39 11.03 0.72
C THR A 133 -10.29 12.08 1.35
N ALA A 134 -9.78 13.26 1.70
CA ALA A 134 -10.59 14.34 2.25
C ALA A 134 -11.69 14.78 1.27
N ILE A 135 -11.37 14.94 -0.01
CA ILE A 135 -12.35 15.26 -1.06
C ILE A 135 -13.41 14.16 -1.17
N VAL A 136 -13.02 12.88 -1.18
CA VAL A 136 -13.96 11.75 -1.24
C VAL A 136 -14.90 11.77 -0.03
N VAL A 137 -14.38 11.93 1.19
CA VAL A 137 -15.19 11.97 2.41
C VAL A 137 -16.18 13.12 2.38
N VAL A 138 -15.74 14.33 2.00
CA VAL A 138 -16.62 15.51 1.89
C VAL A 138 -17.71 15.27 0.84
N LEU A 139 -17.36 14.77 -0.34
CA LEU A 139 -18.32 14.53 -1.41
C LEU A 139 -19.31 13.40 -1.07
N ALA A 140 -18.83 12.30 -0.49
CA ALA A 140 -19.68 11.19 -0.04
C ALA A 140 -20.63 11.61 1.07
N THR A 141 -20.21 12.53 1.94
CA THR A 141 -21.06 13.09 3.01
C THR A 141 -22.09 14.08 2.46
N ALA A 142 -21.70 14.92 1.50
CA ALA A 142 -22.59 15.93 0.90
C ALA A 142 -23.61 15.34 -0.09
N PHE A 143 -23.23 14.27 -0.81
CA PHE A 143 -24.03 13.65 -1.88
C PHE A 143 -24.20 12.13 -1.68
N PRO A 144 -24.75 11.67 -0.54
CA PRO A 144 -24.75 10.25 -0.19
C PRO A 144 -25.55 9.41 -1.19
N LYS A 145 -26.71 9.89 -1.67
CA LYS A 145 -27.57 9.16 -2.61
C LYS A 145 -26.85 8.82 -3.92
N GLN A 146 -26.06 9.75 -4.45
CA GLN A 146 -25.30 9.57 -5.67
C GLN A 146 -24.15 8.57 -5.47
N PHE A 147 -23.42 8.68 -4.36
CA PHE A 147 -22.34 7.76 -4.04
C PHE A 147 -22.84 6.35 -3.72
N THR A 148 -23.98 6.20 -3.04
CA THR A 148 -24.62 4.88 -2.81
C THR A 148 -25.03 4.23 -4.13
N HIS A 149 -25.56 5.00 -5.09
CA HIS A 149 -25.91 4.47 -6.40
C HIS A 149 -24.68 4.08 -7.25
N LEU A 150 -23.54 4.76 -7.06
CA LEU A 150 -22.28 4.43 -7.73
C LEU A 150 -21.48 3.32 -7.04
N ALA A 151 -21.74 3.05 -5.76
CA ALA A 151 -20.94 2.14 -4.94
C ALA A 151 -20.84 0.71 -5.53
N PRO A 152 -21.92 0.06 -6.00
CA PRO A 152 -21.82 -1.30 -6.55
C PRO A 152 -20.90 -1.37 -7.79
N ALA A 153 -21.04 -0.41 -8.71
CA ALA A 153 -20.19 -0.33 -9.89
C ALA A 153 -18.73 0.02 -9.53
N GLY A 154 -18.53 0.88 -8.53
CA GLY A 154 -17.21 1.23 -8.01
C GLY A 154 -16.49 0.06 -7.35
N GLU A 155 -17.21 -0.77 -6.59
CA GLU A 155 -16.66 -1.95 -5.91
C GLU A 155 -16.15 -2.99 -6.91
N VAL A 156 -16.93 -3.32 -7.93
CA VAL A 156 -16.51 -4.25 -8.99
C VAL A 156 -15.27 -3.73 -9.72
N MET A 157 -15.24 -2.44 -10.05
CA MET A 157 -14.06 -1.82 -10.69
C MET A 157 -12.84 -1.83 -9.77
N ALA A 158 -13.02 -1.60 -8.46
CA ALA A 158 -11.94 -1.65 -7.48
C ALA A 158 -11.34 -3.06 -7.40
N LEU A 159 -12.17 -4.12 -7.39
CA LEU A 159 -11.72 -5.51 -7.40
C LEU A 159 -10.91 -5.85 -8.65
N ILE A 160 -11.39 -5.46 -9.83
CA ILE A 160 -10.69 -5.69 -11.10
C ILE A 160 -9.34 -4.97 -11.09
N LEU A 161 -9.31 -3.68 -10.74
CA LEU A 161 -8.08 -2.89 -10.68
C LEU A 161 -7.10 -3.44 -9.64
N MET A 162 -7.60 -3.99 -8.54
CA MET A 162 -6.77 -4.61 -7.52
C MET A 162 -6.08 -5.89 -8.03
N GLN A 163 -6.78 -6.71 -8.80
CA GLN A 163 -6.16 -7.89 -9.44
C GLN A 163 -5.08 -7.48 -10.45
N VAL A 164 -5.35 -6.45 -11.25
CA VAL A 164 -4.34 -5.88 -12.17
C VAL A 164 -3.14 -5.35 -11.40
N PHE A 165 -3.35 -4.63 -10.30
CA PHE A 165 -2.28 -4.13 -9.44
C PHE A 165 -1.36 -5.26 -8.94
N PHE A 166 -1.92 -6.31 -8.35
CA PHE A 166 -1.11 -7.44 -7.87
C PHE A 166 -0.40 -8.18 -8.99
N THR A 167 -1.06 -8.32 -10.14
CA THR A 167 -0.45 -8.94 -11.33
C THR A 167 0.77 -8.14 -11.81
N VAL A 168 0.65 -6.81 -11.88
CA VAL A 168 1.76 -5.93 -12.27
C VAL A 168 2.89 -5.96 -11.23
N VAL A 169 2.57 -5.91 -9.93
CA VAL A 169 3.58 -6.04 -8.87
C VAL A 169 4.34 -7.35 -9.01
N GLY A 170 3.64 -8.47 -9.19
CA GLY A 170 4.25 -9.78 -9.40
C GLY A 170 5.10 -9.85 -10.67
N ALA A 171 4.60 -9.34 -11.80
CA ALA A 171 5.30 -9.35 -13.08
C ALA A 171 6.53 -8.41 -13.10
N SER A 172 6.49 -7.31 -12.36
CA SER A 172 7.60 -6.34 -12.28
C SER A 172 8.78 -6.83 -11.44
N GLY A 173 8.59 -7.89 -10.64
CA GLY A 173 9.65 -8.47 -9.82
C GLY A 173 10.72 -9.17 -10.65
N ASN A 174 11.86 -8.52 -10.87
CA ASN A 174 12.99 -9.14 -11.56
C ASN A 174 13.96 -9.80 -10.57
N LEU A 175 13.70 -11.06 -10.23
CA LEU A 175 14.52 -11.82 -9.27
C LEU A 175 16.00 -11.88 -9.67
N TRP A 176 16.29 -11.95 -10.97
CA TRP A 176 17.66 -12.01 -11.48
C TRP A 176 18.42 -10.71 -11.26
N ASN A 177 17.77 -9.57 -11.53
CA ASN A 177 18.32 -8.23 -11.31
C ASN A 177 18.59 -7.98 -9.82
N VAL A 178 17.69 -8.45 -8.95
CA VAL A 178 17.82 -8.30 -7.50
C VAL A 178 19.02 -9.07 -6.95
N ILE A 179 19.18 -10.33 -7.36
CA ILE A 179 20.30 -11.18 -6.94
C ILE A 179 21.64 -10.66 -7.49
N SER A 180 21.65 -10.17 -8.74
CA SER A 180 22.89 -9.76 -9.41
C SER A 180 23.38 -8.37 -9.03
N THR A 181 22.46 -7.44 -8.71
CA THR A 181 22.79 -6.01 -8.56
C THR A 181 22.76 -5.54 -7.11
N ALA A 182 21.90 -6.11 -6.26
CA ALA A 182 21.65 -5.58 -4.92
C ALA A 182 21.34 -6.65 -3.85
N PRO A 183 22.14 -7.73 -3.74
CA PRO A 183 21.87 -8.83 -2.79
C PRO A 183 21.88 -8.37 -1.32
N SER A 184 22.73 -7.40 -0.97
CA SER A 184 22.80 -6.83 0.38
C SER A 184 21.56 -6.02 0.75
N ILE A 185 21.02 -5.22 -0.18
CA ILE A 185 19.80 -4.42 0.02
C ILE A 185 18.58 -5.34 0.14
N PHE A 186 18.52 -6.38 -0.71
CA PHE A 186 17.46 -7.40 -0.63
C PHE A 186 17.44 -8.10 0.73
N LEU A 187 18.61 -8.57 1.20
CA LEU A 187 18.71 -9.25 2.50
C LEU A 187 18.34 -8.32 3.65
N PHE A 188 18.76 -7.06 3.60
CA PHE A 188 18.39 -6.04 4.59
C PHE A 188 16.88 -5.84 4.66
N ALA A 189 16.22 -5.61 3.52
CA ALA A 189 14.77 -5.42 3.46
C ALA A 189 14.00 -6.67 3.89
N LEU A 190 14.48 -7.87 3.57
CA LEU A 190 13.90 -9.12 4.02
C LEU A 190 13.96 -9.26 5.54
N VAL A 191 15.13 -8.98 6.16
CA VAL A 191 15.28 -8.98 7.62
C VAL A 191 14.38 -7.92 8.25
N GLN A 192 14.32 -6.72 7.67
CA GLN A 192 13.48 -5.63 8.17
C GLN A 192 12.00 -6.03 8.20
N LEU A 193 11.46 -6.61 7.12
CA LEU A 193 10.07 -7.06 7.10
C LEU A 193 9.81 -8.28 7.99
N ALA A 194 10.77 -9.20 8.09
CA ALA A 194 10.68 -10.32 9.01
C ALA A 194 10.60 -9.86 10.47
N VAL A 195 11.45 -8.91 10.86
CA VAL A 195 11.42 -8.29 12.19
C VAL A 195 10.12 -7.53 12.40
N HIS A 196 9.67 -6.73 11.43
CA HIS A 196 8.39 -6.02 11.49
C HIS A 196 7.22 -6.97 11.78
N LEU A 197 7.11 -8.05 11.00
CA LEU A 197 6.04 -9.03 11.17
C LEU A 197 6.17 -9.78 12.49
N ALA A 198 7.38 -10.20 12.88
CA ALA A 198 7.62 -10.89 14.14
C ALA A 198 7.26 -10.01 15.35
N VAL A 199 7.59 -8.71 15.31
CA VAL A 199 7.26 -7.75 16.35
C VAL A 199 5.76 -7.51 16.43
N ILE A 200 5.08 -7.27 15.31
CA ILE A 200 3.62 -7.05 15.30
C ILE A 200 2.88 -8.29 15.81
N LEU A 201 3.25 -9.49 15.35
CA LEU A 201 2.62 -10.72 15.79
C LEU A 201 2.95 -11.05 17.25
N GLY A 202 4.21 -10.85 17.66
CA GLY A 202 4.66 -11.10 19.03
C GLY A 202 4.00 -10.18 20.04
N ILE A 203 4.11 -8.85 19.83
CA ILE A 203 3.48 -7.85 20.68
C ILE A 203 1.96 -8.00 20.62
N GLY A 204 1.38 -8.14 19.44
CA GLY A 204 -0.06 -8.27 19.29
C GLY A 204 -0.62 -9.49 20.01
N LYS A 205 0.11 -10.60 20.03
CA LYS A 205 -0.24 -11.80 20.80
C LYS A 205 -0.16 -11.56 22.31
N VAL A 206 0.82 -10.79 22.80
CA VAL A 206 0.93 -10.42 24.22
C VAL A 206 -0.26 -9.56 24.67
N PHE A 207 -0.73 -8.66 23.81
CA PHE A 207 -1.90 -7.80 24.09
C PHE A 207 -3.25 -8.47 23.75
N GLY A 208 -3.26 -9.70 23.27
CA GLY A 208 -4.48 -10.45 22.96
C GLY A 208 -5.24 -9.98 21.72
N PHE A 209 -4.59 -9.28 20.78
CA PHE A 209 -5.21 -8.86 19.53
C PHE A 209 -5.48 -10.03 18.58
N GLU A 210 -6.57 -9.94 17.82
CA GLU A 210 -6.92 -10.95 16.83
C GLU A 210 -5.91 -10.99 15.69
N LEU A 211 -5.51 -12.20 15.27
CA LEU A 211 -4.52 -12.40 14.21
C LEU A 211 -4.94 -11.72 12.89
N ARG A 212 -6.24 -11.75 12.54
CA ARG A 212 -6.76 -11.09 11.33
C ARG A 212 -6.47 -9.58 11.34
N LEU A 213 -6.67 -8.91 12.47
CA LEU A 213 -6.42 -7.47 12.62
C LEU A 213 -4.92 -7.17 12.53
N LEU A 214 -4.08 -8.00 13.15
CA LEU A 214 -2.62 -7.84 13.10
C LEU A 214 -2.07 -8.00 11.68
N LEU A 215 -2.54 -9.00 10.95
CA LEU A 215 -2.15 -9.22 9.55
C LEU A 215 -2.62 -8.08 8.65
N LEU A 216 -3.84 -7.58 8.86
CA LEU A 216 -4.39 -6.47 8.08
C LEU A 216 -3.70 -5.14 8.37
N ALA A 217 -3.41 -4.86 9.64
CA ALA A 217 -2.64 -3.68 10.05
C ALA A 217 -1.22 -3.72 9.51
N SER A 218 -0.57 -4.88 9.56
CA SER A 218 0.77 -5.06 9.00
C SER A 218 0.79 -4.94 7.47
N ASN A 219 -0.23 -5.47 6.79
CA ASN A 219 -0.42 -5.27 5.35
C ASN A 219 -0.66 -3.78 5.01
N ALA A 220 -1.51 -3.10 5.77
CA ALA A 220 -1.78 -1.68 5.59
C ALA A 220 -0.53 -0.81 5.78
N ASN A 221 0.38 -1.20 6.68
CA ASN A 221 1.67 -0.54 6.84
C ASN A 221 2.58 -0.80 5.62
N VAL A 222 2.90 -2.06 5.34
CA VAL A 222 3.92 -2.43 4.34
C VAL A 222 3.44 -2.21 2.91
N GLY A 223 2.22 -2.63 2.60
CA GLY A 223 1.63 -2.60 1.26
C GLY A 223 0.64 -1.47 1.03
N GLY A 224 0.21 -0.75 2.06
CA GLY A 224 -0.72 0.36 1.96
C GLY A 224 -2.22 -0.01 1.99
N PRO A 225 -3.11 1.00 1.94
CA PRO A 225 -4.56 0.83 2.04
C PRO A 225 -5.14 -0.13 1.01
N THR A 226 -4.64 -0.05 -0.23
CA THR A 226 -5.15 -0.85 -1.34
C THR A 226 -4.90 -2.34 -1.14
N THR A 227 -3.70 -2.73 -0.71
CA THR A 227 -3.35 -4.15 -0.52
C THR A 227 -4.03 -4.75 0.71
N ALA A 228 -4.18 -3.95 1.78
CA ALA A 228 -4.95 -4.34 2.96
C ALA A 228 -6.44 -4.55 2.62
N CYS A 229 -7.03 -3.65 1.83
CA CYS A 229 -8.41 -3.75 1.34
C CYS A 229 -8.68 -5.11 0.70
N GLY A 230 -7.97 -5.48 -0.36
CA GLY A 230 -8.26 -6.77 -1.01
C GLY A 230 -7.67 -7.98 -0.32
N MET A 231 -6.80 -7.84 0.68
CA MET A 231 -6.59 -8.98 1.60
C MET A 231 -7.86 -9.24 2.41
N ALA A 232 -8.49 -8.19 2.96
CA ALA A 232 -9.77 -8.33 3.65
C ALA A 232 -10.85 -8.87 2.71
N THR A 233 -10.97 -8.36 1.48
CA THR A 233 -11.93 -8.89 0.49
C THR A 233 -11.64 -10.34 0.12
N ALA A 234 -10.39 -10.69 -0.22
CA ALA A 234 -10.03 -12.05 -0.60
C ALA A 234 -10.22 -13.07 0.55
N LYS A 235 -10.21 -12.61 1.80
CA LYS A 235 -10.47 -13.42 2.98
C LYS A 235 -11.91 -13.42 3.48
N GLY A 236 -12.80 -12.64 2.87
CA GLY A 236 -14.18 -12.51 3.35
C GLY A 236 -14.28 -11.82 4.71
N TRP A 237 -13.42 -10.83 4.96
CA TRP A 237 -13.45 -9.98 6.16
C TRP A 237 -14.04 -8.61 5.81
N SER A 238 -15.26 -8.60 5.29
CA SER A 238 -15.92 -7.40 4.75
C SER A 238 -16.04 -6.28 5.79
N SER A 239 -16.29 -6.62 7.06
CA SER A 239 -16.38 -5.65 8.15
C SER A 239 -15.07 -4.87 8.38
N LEU A 240 -13.93 -5.44 7.98
CA LEU A 240 -12.60 -4.88 8.20
C LEU A 240 -12.06 -4.11 6.98
N VAL A 241 -12.73 -4.14 5.83
CA VAL A 241 -12.28 -3.45 4.61
C VAL A 241 -12.15 -1.94 4.83
N VAL A 242 -13.23 -1.29 5.30
CA VAL A 242 -13.23 0.16 5.53
C VAL A 242 -12.27 0.56 6.66
N PRO A 243 -12.29 -0.10 7.85
CA PRO A 243 -11.31 0.17 8.90
C PRO A 243 -9.85 0.04 8.44
N ALA A 244 -9.52 -0.98 7.65
CA ALA A 244 -8.16 -1.18 7.15
C ALA A 244 -7.71 -0.09 6.19
N ILE A 245 -8.58 0.33 5.28
CA ILE A 245 -8.32 1.44 4.36
C ILE A 245 -8.06 2.72 5.16
N LEU A 246 -8.94 3.05 6.10
CA LEU A 246 -8.82 4.26 6.91
C LEU A 246 -7.56 4.24 7.78
N ALA A 247 -7.26 3.12 8.43
CA ALA A 247 -6.04 2.96 9.23
C ALA A 247 -4.78 3.10 8.37
N GLY A 248 -4.76 2.51 7.17
CA GLY A 248 -3.65 2.65 6.23
C GLY A 248 -3.47 4.10 5.74
N ILE A 249 -4.57 4.79 5.38
CA ILE A 249 -4.50 6.18 4.93
C ILE A 249 -4.06 7.10 6.06
N PHE A 250 -4.54 6.86 7.28
CA PHE A 250 -4.13 7.58 8.48
C PHE A 250 -2.64 7.39 8.76
N GLY A 251 -2.15 6.15 8.69
CA GLY A 251 -0.72 5.83 8.81
C GLY A 251 0.12 6.56 7.78
N ILE A 252 -0.27 6.50 6.50
CA ILE A 252 0.40 7.23 5.42
C ILE A 252 0.36 8.74 5.65
N SER A 253 -0.75 9.29 6.15
CA SER A 253 -0.87 10.73 6.41
C SER A 253 0.12 11.18 7.49
N ILE A 254 0.22 10.43 8.60
CA ILE A 254 1.19 10.71 9.68
C ILE A 254 2.62 10.56 9.17
N ALA A 255 2.89 9.50 8.42
CA ALA A 255 4.17 9.20 7.79
C ALA A 255 4.63 10.33 6.88
N THR A 256 3.75 10.77 5.97
CA THR A 256 4.02 11.87 5.04
C THR A 256 4.23 13.17 5.81
N CYS A 257 3.39 13.51 6.79
CA CYS A 257 3.60 14.71 7.61
C CYS A 257 4.91 14.68 8.40
N SER A 258 5.34 13.52 8.89
CA SER A 258 6.59 13.36 9.64
C SER A 258 7.80 13.44 8.71
N GLY A 259 7.78 12.73 7.57
CA GLY A 259 8.83 12.80 6.55
C GLY A 259 8.96 14.19 5.91
N LEU A 260 7.88 14.96 5.82
CA LEU A 260 7.93 16.37 5.38
C LEU A 260 8.58 17.29 6.42
N ARG A 261 8.40 17.02 7.72
CA ARG A 261 9.03 17.81 8.78
C ARG A 261 10.55 17.62 8.77
N ASP A 262 11.02 16.43 8.43
CA ASP A 262 12.45 16.14 8.29
C ASP A 262 13.04 16.68 6.97
N ASN A 263 12.21 17.01 5.97
CA ASN A 263 12.60 17.73 4.74
C ASN A 263 12.66 19.26 4.93
N PHE A 264 12.44 19.79 6.14
CA PHE A 264 12.74 21.20 6.45
C PHE A 264 14.23 21.43 6.82
N TRP A 265 15.08 20.42 6.60
CA TRP A 265 16.53 20.54 6.60
C TRP A 265 17.11 20.00 5.29
N CYS A 266 16.99 20.82 4.24
CA CYS A 266 18.02 21.08 3.21
C CYS A 266 17.59 22.31 2.41
#